data_AF-A0A1B7MWV2-F1
#
_entry.id   AF-A0A1B7MWV2-F1
#
_cell.length_a   1.000
_cell.length_b   1.000
_cell.length_c   1.000
_cell.angle_alpha   90.00
_cell.angle_beta   90.00
_cell.angle_gamma   90.00
#
_symmetry.space_group_name_H-M   'P 1'
#
loop_
_entity.id
_entity.type
_entity.pdbx_description
1 polymer ?
#
loop_
_entity_poly.entity_id
_entity_poly.type
_entity_poly.pdbx_seq_one_letter_code
_entity_poly.pdbx_strand_id
1 'polypeptide(L)'
;MSHELLASNERPQVHLLKLCKTLLSEFETLMYLNRIGIPTPTVHEYSLISDTNDTGVNYLLMDKLDASPLMWYNLGSDQCRHVLYQLANIFVTLEHHSFRQIGFIQPLTLLQIAWSLN
;
A
#
# COMPACT_ATOMS: atom_id res chain seq x y z
N MET A 1 -33.70 22.91 -31.16
CA MET A 1 -34.18 22.22 -29.95
C MET A 1 -33.34 20.97 -29.78
N SER A 2 -32.08 21.13 -29.41
CA SER A 2 -31.61 21.28 -28.01
C SER A 2 -31.55 19.91 -27.35
N HIS A 3 -30.38 19.27 -27.38
CA HIS A 3 -29.37 19.39 -26.32
C HIS A 3 -29.87 18.76 -25.01
N GLU A 4 -29.86 17.43 -24.92
CA GLU A 4 -29.79 16.70 -23.65
C GLU A 4 -29.67 15.21 -23.98
N LEU A 5 -28.47 14.64 -23.78
CA LEU A 5 -28.14 13.19 -23.62
C LEU A 5 -26.66 12.95 -23.98
N LEU A 6 -25.75 13.80 -23.50
CA LEU A 6 -24.30 13.55 -23.51
C LEU A 6 -23.70 13.76 -22.11
N ALA A 7 -24.41 13.33 -21.07
CA ALA A 7 -23.92 13.38 -19.71
C ALA A 7 -24.25 12.08 -18.97
N SER A 8 -23.48 11.02 -19.24
CA SER A 8 -23.08 10.00 -18.27
C SER A 8 -22.61 8.73 -18.98
N ASN A 9 -21.30 8.58 -19.25
CA ASN A 9 -20.78 7.20 -19.27
C ASN A 9 -19.26 6.99 -19.06
N GLU A 10 -18.43 8.02 -18.92
CA GLU A 10 -16.97 7.81 -18.89
C GLU A 10 -16.30 7.85 -17.50
N ARG A 11 -17.01 7.62 -16.39
CA ARG A 11 -16.42 7.76 -15.03
C ARG A 11 -16.40 6.57 -14.07
N PRO A 12 -16.80 5.32 -14.39
CA PRO A 12 -16.57 4.20 -13.47
C PRO A 12 -15.13 3.64 -13.51
N GLN A 13 -14.53 3.52 -14.70
CA GLN A 13 -13.26 2.79 -14.85
C GLN A 13 -12.04 3.52 -14.26
N VAL A 14 -11.99 4.86 -14.33
CA VAL A 14 -10.86 5.65 -13.80
C VAL A 14 -10.77 5.54 -12.28
N HIS A 15 -11.91 5.40 -11.59
CA HIS A 15 -11.97 5.26 -10.13
C HIS A 15 -11.51 3.86 -9.69
N LEU A 16 -11.97 2.82 -10.38
CA LEU A 16 -11.57 1.43 -10.12
C LEU A 16 -10.07 1.20 -10.36
N LEU A 17 -9.53 1.77 -11.45
CA LEU A 17 -8.09 1.70 -11.74
C LEU A 17 -7.23 2.46 -10.72
N LYS A 18 -7.74 3.53 -10.11
CA LYS A 18 -7.03 4.24 -9.03
C LYS A 18 -7.00 3.43 -7.73
N LEU A 19 -8.12 2.80 -7.37
CA LEU A 19 -8.23 2.03 -6.13
C LEU A 19 -7.33 0.79 -6.11
N CYS A 20 -7.23 0.06 -7.23
CA CYS A 20 -6.34 -1.11 -7.31
C CYS A 20 -4.85 -0.73 -7.17
N LYS A 21 -4.46 0.46 -7.67
CA LYS A 21 -3.07 0.92 -7.60
C LYS A 21 -2.61 1.23 -6.18
N THR A 22 -3.47 1.84 -5.36
CA THR A 22 -3.11 2.17 -3.97
C THR A 22 -2.87 0.90 -3.15
N LEU A 23 -3.79 -0.08 -3.25
CA LEU A 23 -3.67 -1.32 -2.47
C LEU A 23 -2.45 -2.15 -2.89
N LEU A 24 -2.20 -2.27 -4.19
CA LEU A 24 -1.00 -2.95 -4.67
C LEU A 24 0.28 -2.21 -4.23
N SER A 25 0.28 -0.87 -4.31
CA SER A 25 1.44 -0.09 -3.87
C SER A 25 1.71 -0.27 -2.37
N GLU A 26 0.67 -0.36 -1.55
CA GLU A 26 0.77 -0.64 -0.12
C GLU A 26 1.30 -2.05 0.13
N PHE A 27 0.73 -3.07 -0.53
CA PHE A 27 1.20 -4.46 -0.46
C PHE A 27 2.69 -4.59 -0.77
N GLU A 28 3.12 -4.08 -1.94
CA GLU A 28 4.52 -4.15 -2.38
C GLU A 28 5.46 -3.40 -1.44
N THR A 29 5.01 -2.26 -0.90
CA THR A 29 5.79 -1.49 0.07
C THR A 29 5.97 -2.27 1.37
N LEU A 30 4.89 -2.84 1.93
CA LEU A 30 4.94 -3.61 3.17
C LEU A 30 5.84 -4.85 3.04
N MET A 31 5.70 -5.58 1.93
CA MET A 31 6.54 -6.74 1.61
C MET A 31 8.02 -6.35 1.48
N TYR A 32 8.32 -5.24 0.80
CA TYR A 32 9.68 -4.75 0.65
C TYR A 32 10.30 -4.34 1.99
N LEU A 33 9.58 -3.54 2.78
CA LEU A 33 10.05 -3.05 4.09
C LEU A 33 10.33 -4.22 5.04
N ASN A 34 9.44 -5.22 5.07
CA ASN A 34 9.64 -6.43 5.87
C ASN A 34 10.92 -7.17 5.46
N ARG A 35 11.14 -7.33 4.14
CA ARG A 35 12.33 -8.00 3.59
C ARG A 35 13.64 -7.31 3.96
N ILE A 36 13.66 -5.99 4.06
CA ILE A 36 14.86 -5.22 4.44
C ILE A 36 14.99 -5.03 5.96
N GLY A 37 14.15 -5.71 6.76
CA GLY A 37 14.24 -5.73 8.22
C GLY A 37 13.62 -4.51 8.90
N ILE A 38 12.81 -3.72 8.19
CA ILE A 38 12.05 -2.63 8.80
C ILE A 38 10.80 -3.23 9.45
N PRO A 39 10.48 -2.88 10.72
CA PRO A 39 9.30 -3.39 11.39
C PRO A 39 8.02 -2.95 10.67
N THR A 40 7.32 -3.90 10.05
CA THR A 40 6.02 -3.71 9.39
C THR A 40 5.09 -4.88 9.72
N PRO A 41 3.76 -4.69 9.65
CA PRO A 41 2.83 -5.81 9.79
C PRO A 41 3.06 -6.84 8.67
N THR A 42 3.00 -8.12 9.01
CA THR A 42 3.10 -9.18 8.01
C THR A 42 1.82 -9.21 7.19
N VAL A 43 1.95 -9.23 5.87
CA VAL A 43 0.81 -9.47 4.98
C VAL A 43 0.59 -10.96 4.82
N HIS A 44 -0.64 -11.41 5.03
CA HIS A 44 -1.07 -12.80 4.85
C HIS A 44 -1.72 -13.01 3.49
N GLU A 45 -2.53 -12.05 3.03
CA GLU A 45 -3.28 -12.16 1.78
C GLU A 45 -3.64 -10.78 1.24
N TYR A 46 -3.87 -10.66 -0.08
CA TYR A 46 -4.54 -9.51 -0.67
C TYR A 46 -5.45 -9.97 -1.82
N SER A 47 -6.49 -9.20 -2.10
CA SER A 47 -7.34 -9.44 -3.27
C SER A 47 -7.83 -8.14 -3.87
N LEU A 48 -7.97 -8.13 -5.20
CA LEU A 48 -8.55 -7.02 -5.94
C LEU A 48 -9.97 -7.40 -6.38
N ILE A 49 -10.81 -6.38 -6.57
CA ILE A 49 -12.13 -6.52 -7.17
C ILE A 49 -11.94 -7.18 -8.53
N SER A 50 -12.47 -8.39 -8.62
CA SER A 50 -12.43 -9.26 -9.77
C SER A 50 -13.59 -10.24 -9.64
N ASP A 51 -13.90 -10.95 -10.72
CA ASP A 51 -15.01 -11.92 -10.75
C ASP A 51 -14.80 -13.11 -9.80
N THR A 52 -13.60 -13.26 -9.23
CA THR A 52 -13.21 -14.33 -8.29
C THR A 52 -13.17 -13.88 -6.82
N ASN A 53 -13.42 -12.59 -6.54
CA ASN A 53 -13.43 -12.06 -5.18
C ASN A 53 -14.87 -11.85 -4.68
N ASP A 54 -15.35 -12.79 -3.87
CA ASP A 54 -16.71 -12.81 -3.32
C ASP A 54 -17.04 -11.61 -2.41
N THR A 55 -16.02 -10.88 -1.94
CA THR A 55 -16.22 -9.71 -1.06
C THR A 55 -16.66 -8.46 -1.82
N GLY A 56 -16.47 -8.42 -3.15
CA GLY A 56 -16.79 -7.25 -3.99
C GLY A 56 -15.96 -5.99 -3.70
N VAL A 57 -14.89 -6.10 -2.89
CA VAL A 57 -14.01 -4.98 -2.51
C VAL A 57 -12.54 -5.38 -2.56
N ASN A 58 -11.65 -4.40 -2.76
CA ASN A 58 -10.21 -4.62 -2.65
C ASN A 58 -9.86 -4.78 -1.16
N TYR A 59 -9.05 -5.76 -0.79
CA TYR A 59 -8.60 -5.93 0.60
C TYR A 59 -7.15 -6.39 0.72
N LEU A 60 -6.58 -6.12 1.89
CA LEU A 60 -5.28 -6.56 2.34
C LEU A 60 -5.47 -7.12 3.76
N LEU A 61 -5.15 -8.40 3.94
CA LEU A 61 -5.17 -9.07 5.24
C LEU A 61 -3.75 -9.09 5.80
N MET A 62 -3.56 -8.49 6.97
CA MET A 62 -2.25 -8.36 7.62
C MET A 62 -2.36 -8.48 9.13
N ASP A 63 -1.20 -8.62 9.79
CA ASP A 63 -1.11 -8.63 11.25
C ASP A 63 -1.80 -7.43 11.88
N LYS A 64 -2.63 -7.69 12.89
CA LYS A 64 -3.08 -6.65 13.80
C LYS A 64 -1.94 -6.35 14.78
N LEU A 65 -1.34 -5.17 14.64
CA LEU A 65 -0.32 -4.71 15.59
C LEU A 65 -0.98 -4.35 16.93
N ASP A 66 -0.54 -4.99 18.01
CA ASP A 66 -0.88 -4.59 19.38
C ASP A 66 -0.01 -3.40 19.79
N ALA A 67 -0.34 -2.23 19.25
CA ALA A 67 0.42 -1.00 19.41
C ALA A 67 -0.50 0.17 19.77
N SER A 68 0.07 1.15 20.49
CA SER A 68 -0.60 2.42 20.77
C SER A 68 -0.08 3.51 19.84
N PRO A 69 -0.95 4.41 19.32
CA PRO A 69 -0.50 5.57 18.58
C PRO A 69 0.52 6.40 19.37
N LEU A 70 1.57 6.85 18.71
CA LEU A 70 2.63 7.64 19.32
C LEU A 70 2.13 9.04 19.68
N MET A 71 2.00 9.33 20.97
CA MET A 71 1.56 10.63 21.49
C MET A 71 2.76 11.41 22.06
N TRP A 72 3.48 12.15 21.22
CA TRP A 72 4.73 12.86 21.57
C TRP A 72 4.63 13.69 22.87
N TYR A 73 3.52 14.38 23.07
CA TYR A 73 3.30 15.25 24.23
C TYR A 73 3.24 14.51 25.56
N ASN A 74 2.99 13.20 25.53
CA ASN A 74 2.87 12.36 26.72
C ASN A 74 4.17 11.60 27.03
N LEU A 75 5.21 11.74 26.20
CA LEU A 75 6.46 11.01 26.37
C LEU A 75 7.40 11.70 27.35
N GLY A 76 7.99 10.93 28.25
CA GLY A 76 9.17 11.37 28.99
C GLY A 76 10.39 11.53 28.09
N SER A 77 11.43 12.19 28.59
CA SER A 77 12.69 12.41 27.86
C SER A 77 13.33 11.11 27.36
N ASP A 78 13.36 10.06 28.19
CA ASP A 78 13.95 8.78 27.81
C ASP A 78 13.13 8.02 26.76
N GLN A 79 11.80 8.07 26.85
CA GLN A 79 10.91 7.47 25.85
C GLN A 79 11.04 8.20 24.50
N CYS A 80 11.07 9.52 24.52
CA CYS A 80 11.30 10.34 23.34
C CYS A 80 12.65 9.99 22.68
N ARG A 81 13.73 9.91 23.48
CA ARG A 81 15.06 9.50 23.00
C ARG A 81 15.04 8.09 22.39
N HIS A 82 14.34 7.15 23.01
CA HIS A 82 14.19 5.79 22.48
C HIS A 82 13.49 5.77 21.12
N VAL A 83 12.37 6.49 20.98
CA VAL A 83 11.63 6.58 19.72
C VAL A 83 12.46 7.25 18.63
N LEU A 84 13.15 8.35 18.94
CA LEU A 84 14.04 9.03 17.99
C LEU A 84 15.18 8.12 17.54
N TYR A 85 15.73 7.29 18.43
CA TYR A 85 16.75 6.31 18.07
C TYR A 85 16.19 5.23 17.12
N GLN A 86 14.97 4.73 17.37
CA GLN A 86 14.31 3.80 16.45
C GLN A 86 14.07 4.41 15.07
N LEU A 87 13.57 5.65 15.01
CA LEU A 87 13.38 6.37 13.75
C LEU A 87 14.70 6.57 13.00
N ALA A 88 15.77 6.94 13.70
CA ALA A 88 17.09 7.08 13.09
C ALA A 88 17.57 5.76 12.48
N ASN A 89 17.41 4.64 13.19
CA ASN A 89 17.77 3.32 12.66
C ASN A 89 16.94 2.96 11.41
N ILE A 90 15.64 3.27 11.41
CA ILE A 90 14.78 3.05 10.24
C ILE A 90 15.27 3.89 9.05
N PHE A 91 15.53 5.19 9.25
CA PHE A 91 15.99 6.06 8.16
C PHE A 91 17.35 5.65 7.62
N VAL A 92 18.30 5.29 8.49
CA VAL A 92 19.59 4.75 8.08
C VAL A 92 19.39 3.46 7.27
N THR A 93 18.51 2.56 7.70
CA THR A 93 18.21 1.32 6.96
C THR A 93 17.64 1.61 5.58
N LEU A 94 16.70 2.56 5.48
CA LEU A 94 16.12 2.99 4.21
C LEU A 94 17.16 3.62 3.28
N GLU A 95 18.07 4.44 3.81
CA GLU A 95 19.13 5.08 3.02
C GLU A 95 20.08 4.05 2.39
N HIS A 96 20.44 3.00 3.13
CA HIS A 96 21.29 1.92 2.63
C HIS A 96 20.61 1.07 1.56
N HIS A 97 19.27 1.01 1.56
CA HIS A 97 18.48 0.25 0.60
C HIS A 97 17.99 1.18 -0.51
N SER A 98 18.89 1.48 -1.43
CA SER A 98 18.60 2.32 -2.60
C SER A 98 17.33 1.85 -3.32
N PHE A 99 16.32 2.70 -3.32
CA PHE A 99 15.13 2.49 -4.12
C PHE A 99 15.51 2.64 -5.59
N ARG A 100 15.50 1.54 -6.34
CA ARG A 100 15.62 1.62 -7.80
C ARG A 100 14.45 2.42 -8.41
N GLN A 101 13.29 2.37 -7.74
CA GLN A 101 12.07 3.12 -8.03
C GLN A 101 11.36 3.38 -6.68
N ILE A 102 11.05 4.65 -6.38
CA ILE A 102 10.12 5.01 -5.29
C ILE A 102 8.74 5.26 -5.90
N GLY A 103 7.70 4.70 -5.28
CA GLY A 103 6.32 5.15 -5.47
C GLY A 103 5.67 4.88 -6.83
N PHE A 104 6.00 3.78 -7.51
CA PHE A 104 5.21 3.36 -8.67
C PHE A 104 5.38 1.88 -9.00
N ILE A 105 4.28 1.12 -8.89
CA ILE A 105 4.17 -0.14 -9.63
C ILE A 105 4.04 0.28 -11.10
N GLN A 106 5.04 -0.07 -11.93
CA GLN A 106 4.89 0.06 -13.39
C GLN A 106 3.55 -0.57 -13.77
N PRO A 107 2.72 0.09 -14.62
CA PRO A 107 1.47 -0.51 -15.04
C PRO A 107 1.79 -1.92 -15.51
N LEU A 108 1.19 -2.92 -14.85
CA LEU A 108 1.22 -4.28 -15.36
C LEU A 108 0.76 -4.15 -16.80
N THR A 109 1.68 -4.37 -17.73
CA THR A 109 1.29 -4.49 -19.12
C THR A 109 0.29 -5.65 -19.18
N LEU A 110 -0.70 -5.59 -20.07
CA LEU A 110 -1.72 -6.66 -20.19
C LEU A 110 -1.08 -8.06 -20.29
N LEU A 111 0.18 -8.14 -20.74
CA LEU A 111 1.00 -9.33 -20.77
C LEU A 111 1.35 -9.91 -19.38
N GLN A 112 1.60 -9.10 -18.35
CA GLN A 112 1.98 -9.62 -17.03
C GLN A 112 0.78 -10.15 -16.24
N ILE A 113 -0.42 -9.57 -16.43
CA ILE A 113 -1.67 -10.08 -15.84
C ILE A 113 -2.03 -11.44 -16.45
N ALA A 114 -1.78 -11.62 -17.75
CA ALA A 114 -2.05 -12.89 -18.44
C ALA A 114 -1.16 -14.05 -17.96
N TRP A 115 0.03 -13.77 -17.41
CA TRP A 115 0.94 -14.79 -16.89
C TRP A 115 0.66 -15.19 -15.43
N SER A 116 -0.07 -14.37 -14.65
CA SER A 116 -0.42 -14.69 -13.26
C SER A 116 -1.75 -15.45 -13.13
N LEU A 117 -2.46 -15.67 -14.23
CA LEU A 117 -3.76 -16.36 -14.31
C LEU A 117 -3.68 -17.74 -14.99
N ASN A 118 -2.47 -18.29 -15.16
CA ASN A 118 -2.24 -19.59 -15.78
C ASN A 118 -1.29 -20.45 -14.95
#